data_AF-A0A524B0Q8-F1
#
_entry.id   AF-A0A524B0Q8-F1
#
_cell.length_a   1.000
_cell.length_b   1.000
_cell.length_c   1.000
_cell.angle_alpha   90.00
_cell.angle_beta   90.00
_cell.angle_gamma   90.00
#
_symmetry.space_group_name_H-M   'P 1'
#
loop_
_entity.id
_entity.type
_entity.pdbx_description
1 polymer ?
#
loop_
_entity_poly.entity_id
_entity_poly.type
_entity_poly.pdbx_seq_one_letter_code
_entity_poly.pdbx_strand_id
1 'polypeptide(L)'
;MVVKPGDWILRTNIVSTILFVVSSTAAAVVFDGWAKTQGVVVALALFAGGVVAFLWGYWNAVQRSRSDEMAVAELYFLMGPAIPKRVKTIMLSCLAVQTVVSVATAIARPSTPAADGGSTAGSTLAFGVLVPVLGLGLNGLWAAAHGGFQPRRTSIG
;
A
#
# COMPACT_ATOMS: atom_id res chain seq x y z
N MET A 1 1.20 21.85 17.20
CA MET A 1 0.26 21.01 16.43
C MET A 1 0.07 19.72 17.19
N VAL A 2 -1.10 19.45 17.78
CA VAL A 2 -1.32 18.23 18.57
C VAL A 2 -1.41 17.03 17.62
N VAL A 3 -0.44 16.12 17.70
CA VAL A 3 -0.43 14.87 16.92
C VAL A 3 -1.49 13.95 17.53
N LYS A 4 -2.55 13.64 16.78
CA LYS A 4 -3.55 12.65 17.21
C LYS A 4 -2.98 11.24 17.04
N PRO A 5 -3.36 10.26 17.88
CA PRO A 5 -2.94 8.87 17.72
C PRO A 5 -3.21 8.38 16.27
N GLY A 6 -2.19 7.82 15.63
CA GLY A 6 -2.25 7.32 14.26
C GLY A 6 -2.06 8.36 13.14
N ASP A 7 -1.97 9.66 13.43
CA ASP A 7 -1.79 10.71 12.40
C ASP A 7 -0.47 10.54 11.62
N TRP A 8 0.56 9.99 12.28
CA TRP A 8 1.84 9.69 11.65
C TRP A 8 1.71 8.63 10.55
N ILE A 9 0.86 7.60 10.72
CA ILE A 9 0.64 6.55 9.70
C ILE A 9 -0.01 7.15 8.45
N LEU A 10 -0.97 8.06 8.64
CA LEU A 10 -1.61 8.78 7.53
C LEU A 10 -0.58 9.61 6.76
N ARG A 11 0.26 10.38 7.48
CA ARG A 11 1.31 11.20 6.87
C ARG A 11 2.32 10.34 6.11
N THR A 12 2.76 9.23 6.69
CA THR A 12 3.64 8.27 6.02
C THR A 12 3.00 7.75 4.74
N ASN A 13 1.72 7.36 4.76
CA ASN A 13 1.04 6.88 3.57
C ASN A 13 0.96 7.96 2.47
N ILE A 14 0.64 9.20 2.84
CA ILE A 14 0.59 10.34 1.90
C ILE A 14 1.98 10.61 1.30
N VAL A 15 3.01 10.77 2.14
CA VAL A 15 4.36 11.09 1.69
C VAL A 15 4.92 9.99 0.79
N SER A 16 4.76 8.72 1.19
CA SER A 16 5.20 7.59 0.37
C SER A 16 4.43 7.48 -0.93
N THR A 17 3.14 7.81 -0.95
CA THR A 17 2.35 7.86 -2.19
C THR A 17 2.85 8.95 -3.11
N ILE A 18 3.10 10.16 -2.60
CA ILE A 18 3.64 11.27 -3.40
C ILE A 18 5.01 10.88 -3.97
N LEU A 19 5.89 10.31 -3.14
CA LEU A 19 7.21 9.82 -3.57
C LEU A 19 7.07 8.79 -4.70
N PHE A 20 6.18 7.81 -4.55
CA PHE A 20 5.92 6.80 -5.56
C PHE A 20 5.42 7.40 -6.88
N VAL A 21 4.47 8.33 -6.82
CA VAL A 21 3.91 8.98 -8.00
C VAL A 21 4.99 9.75 -8.75
N VAL A 22 5.74 10.62 -8.06
CA VAL A 22 6.81 11.42 -8.66
C VAL A 22 7.88 10.51 -9.28
N SER A 23 8.34 9.52 -8.52
CA SER A 23 9.35 8.55 -8.96
C SER A 23 8.91 7.77 -10.20
N SER A 24 7.69 7.23 -10.19
CA SER A 24 7.16 6.38 -11.27
C SER A 24 6.83 7.19 -12.51
N THR A 25 6.28 8.39 -12.36
CA THR A 25 6.05 9.30 -13.49
C THR A 25 7.37 9.74 -14.13
N ALA A 26 8.37 10.12 -13.33
CA ALA A 26 9.69 10.47 -13.86
C ALA A 26 10.34 9.29 -14.62
N ALA A 27 10.28 8.08 -14.05
CA ALA A 27 10.78 6.86 -14.68
C ALA A 27 10.04 6.53 -16.00
N ALA A 28 8.72 6.75 -16.06
CA ALA A 28 7.92 6.50 -17.25
C ALA A 28 8.15 7.53 -18.37
N VAL A 29 8.30 8.82 -18.02
CA VAL A 29 8.48 9.93 -18.97
C VAL A 29 9.89 9.96 -19.54
N VAL A 30 10.92 9.97 -18.68
CA VAL A 30 12.33 10.08 -19.12
C VAL A 30 12.80 8.77 -19.73
N PHE A 31 12.41 7.64 -19.13
CA PHE A 31 12.67 6.28 -19.60
C PHE A 31 14.14 5.96 -19.95
N ASP A 32 15.07 6.63 -19.29
CA ASP A 32 16.51 6.38 -19.36
C ASP A 32 16.99 5.43 -18.25
N GLY A 33 18.20 4.88 -18.38
CA GLY A 33 18.79 3.91 -17.43
C GLY A 33 18.78 4.40 -15.98
N TRP A 34 19.22 5.63 -15.71
CA TRP A 34 19.19 6.20 -14.36
C TRP A 34 17.76 6.34 -13.81
N ALA A 35 16.85 6.86 -14.63
CA ALA A 35 15.45 7.07 -14.27
C ALA A 35 14.70 5.75 -14.02
N LYS A 36 15.07 4.66 -14.72
CA LYS A 36 14.55 3.31 -14.48
C LYS A 36 15.05 2.74 -13.16
N THR A 37 16.35 2.80 -12.92
CA THR A 37 16.96 2.26 -11.70
C THR A 37 16.41 2.91 -10.45
N GLN A 38 16.30 4.24 -10.42
CA GLN A 38 15.69 4.92 -9.28
C GLN A 38 14.24 4.44 -9.05
N GLY A 39 13.46 4.26 -10.13
CA GLY A 39 12.06 3.90 -10.03
C GLY A 39 11.87 2.52 -9.42
N VAL A 40 12.73 1.57 -9.81
CA VAL A 40 12.80 0.23 -9.22
C VAL A 40 13.21 0.29 -7.75
N VAL A 41 14.26 1.05 -7.42
CA VAL A 41 14.75 1.16 -6.03
C VAL A 41 13.65 1.73 -5.12
N VAL A 42 12.97 2.79 -5.55
CA VAL A 42 11.85 3.37 -4.79
C VAL A 42 10.72 2.37 -4.65
N ALA A 43 10.31 1.70 -5.73
CA ALA A 43 9.22 0.72 -5.69
C ALA A 43 9.53 -0.43 -4.71
N LEU A 44 10.75 -0.98 -4.76
CA LEU A 44 11.16 -2.07 -3.87
C LEU A 44 11.29 -1.62 -2.41
N ALA A 45 11.80 -0.42 -2.15
CA ALA A 45 11.88 0.12 -0.80
C ALA A 45 10.49 0.33 -0.19
N LEU A 46 9.56 0.90 -0.97
CA LEU A 46 8.18 1.09 -0.55
C LEU A 46 7.44 -0.24 -0.35
N PHE A 47 7.65 -1.21 -1.25
CA PHE A 47 7.12 -2.56 -1.10
C PHE A 47 7.63 -3.23 0.18
N ALA A 48 8.94 -3.20 0.44
CA ALA A 48 9.53 -3.76 1.65
C ALA A 48 8.97 -3.08 2.92
N GLY A 49 8.86 -1.75 2.93
CA GLY A 49 8.20 -1.01 4.01
C GLY A 49 6.74 -1.43 4.19
N GLY A 50 6.03 -1.69 3.09
CA GLY A 50 4.66 -2.22 3.10
C GLY A 50 4.54 -3.60 3.72
N VAL A 51 5.46 -4.51 3.39
CA VAL A 51 5.53 -5.84 4.00
C VAL A 51 5.76 -5.73 5.51
N VAL A 52 6.70 -4.90 5.96
CA VAL A 52 6.95 -4.66 7.39
C VAL A 52 5.70 -4.12 8.08
N ALA A 53 5.04 -3.11 7.50
CA ALA A 53 3.80 -2.55 8.04
C ALA A 53 2.68 -3.59 8.09
N PHE A 54 2.53 -4.40 7.04
CA PHE A 54 1.54 -5.47 6.96
C PHE A 54 1.75 -6.52 8.05
N LEU A 55 2.99 -7.00 8.22
CA LEU A 55 3.32 -8.00 9.25
C LEU A 55 3.12 -7.44 10.67
N TRP A 56 3.50 -6.19 10.90
CA TRP A 56 3.28 -5.53 12.19
C TRP A 56 1.79 -5.34 12.49
N GLY A 57 1.01 -4.91 11.49
CA GLY A 57 -0.43 -4.80 11.58
C GLY A 57 -1.09 -6.14 11.86
N TYR A 58 -0.67 -7.19 11.13
CA TYR A 58 -1.14 -8.55 11.33
C TYR A 58 -0.82 -9.06 12.73
N TRP A 59 0.40 -8.88 13.23
CA TRP A 59 0.78 -9.26 14.58
C TRP A 59 -0.13 -8.62 15.64
N ASN A 60 -0.36 -7.32 15.54
CA ASN A 60 -1.29 -6.61 16.44
C ASN A 60 -2.73 -7.12 16.31
N ALA A 61 -3.19 -7.37 15.10
CA ALA A 61 -4.53 -7.89 14.83
C ALA A 61 -4.72 -9.30 15.42
N VAL A 62 -3.72 -10.19 15.34
CA VAL A 62 -3.76 -11.53 15.95
C VAL A 62 -3.97 -11.43 17.45
N GLN A 63 -3.25 -10.53 18.12
CA GLN A 63 -3.38 -10.36 19.57
C GLN A 63 -4.76 -9.85 19.97
N ARG A 64 -5.28 -8.86 19.23
CA ARG A 64 -6.62 -8.29 19.44
C ARG A 64 -7.75 -9.23 19.06
N SER A 65 -7.53 -10.09 18.07
CA SER A 65 -8.55 -11.03 17.60
C SER A 65 -9.06 -11.92 18.73
N ARG A 66 -8.25 -12.15 19.79
CA ARG A 66 -8.66 -12.94 20.97
C ARG A 66 -9.90 -12.36 21.67
N SER A 67 -10.05 -11.04 21.69
CA SER A 67 -11.19 -10.34 22.29
C SER A 67 -12.16 -9.78 21.26
N ASP A 68 -11.68 -9.50 20.04
CA ASP A 68 -12.42 -8.76 19.03
C ASP A 68 -12.71 -9.65 17.79
N GLU A 69 -13.91 -9.52 17.22
CA GLU A 69 -14.22 -10.02 15.88
C GLU A 69 -13.64 -9.06 14.84
N MET A 70 -12.61 -9.51 14.13
CA MET A 70 -11.89 -8.69 13.16
C MET A 70 -11.94 -9.33 11.78
N ALA A 71 -12.67 -8.72 10.85
CA ALA A 71 -12.68 -9.17 9.47
C ALA A 71 -11.50 -8.58 8.67
N VAL A 72 -10.98 -9.35 7.71
CA VAL A 72 -9.89 -8.92 6.79
C VAL A 72 -10.27 -7.62 6.06
N ALA A 73 -11.53 -7.49 5.65
CA ALA A 73 -12.05 -6.30 5.00
C ALA A 73 -12.06 -5.06 5.91
N GLU A 74 -12.36 -5.23 7.19
CA GLU A 74 -12.31 -4.14 8.15
C GLU A 74 -10.87 -3.68 8.41
N LEU A 75 -9.94 -4.64 8.42
CA LEU A 75 -8.53 -4.40 8.67
C LEU A 75 -7.84 -3.69 7.50
N TYR A 76 -7.92 -4.24 6.30
CA TYR A 76 -7.12 -3.76 5.16
C TYR A 76 -7.87 -2.80 4.22
N PHE A 77 -9.20 -2.90 4.16
CA PHE A 77 -10.06 -2.00 3.38
C PHE A 77 -10.81 -0.97 4.23
N LEU A 78 -10.54 -0.94 5.54
CA LEU A 78 -11.10 0.06 6.46
C LEU A 78 -12.65 0.09 6.39
N MET A 79 -13.26 -1.08 6.24
CA MET A 79 -14.71 -1.23 6.09
C MET A 79 -15.48 -1.25 7.43
N GLY A 80 -14.78 -1.22 8.57
CA GLY A 80 -15.40 -1.25 9.89
C GLY A 80 -16.18 0.03 10.23
N PRO A 81 -17.28 -0.08 11.00
CA PRO A 81 -18.15 1.06 11.33
C PRO A 81 -17.50 2.10 12.25
N ALA A 82 -16.48 1.71 13.03
CA ALA A 82 -15.80 2.57 13.99
C ALA A 82 -14.56 3.28 13.42
N ILE A 83 -14.38 3.32 12.09
CA ILE A 83 -13.25 4.01 11.45
C ILE A 83 -13.66 5.44 11.08
N PRO A 84 -12.94 6.48 11.55
CA PRO A 84 -13.24 7.87 11.20
C PRO A 84 -13.24 8.08 9.68
N LYS A 85 -14.31 8.68 9.15
CA LYS A 85 -14.50 8.90 7.70
C LYS A 85 -13.27 9.53 7.04
N ARG A 86 -12.66 10.54 7.67
CA ARG A 86 -11.45 11.21 7.16
C ARG A 86 -10.27 10.25 6.98
N VAL A 87 -10.03 9.36 7.95
CA VAL A 87 -8.95 8.37 7.88
C VAL A 87 -9.21 7.42 6.72
N LYS A 88 -10.42 6.86 6.66
CA LYS A 88 -10.85 5.95 5.60
C LYS A 88 -10.67 6.57 4.21
N THR A 89 -11.15 7.79 4.00
CA THR A 89 -11.02 8.48 2.72
C THR A 89 -9.55 8.67 2.34
N ILE A 90 -8.73 9.24 3.22
CA ILE A 90 -7.31 9.51 2.91
C ILE A 90 -6.57 8.23 2.57
N MET A 91 -6.70 7.20 3.41
CA MET A 91 -5.93 5.97 3.27
C MET A 91 -6.36 5.14 2.04
N LEU A 92 -7.67 5.05 1.78
CA LEU A 92 -8.17 4.40 0.57
C LEU A 92 -7.88 5.21 -0.70
N SER A 93 -7.89 6.55 -0.64
CA SER A 93 -7.44 7.38 -1.76
C SER A 93 -5.96 7.16 -2.08
N CYS A 94 -5.10 7.04 -1.06
CA CYS A 94 -3.68 6.71 -1.29
C CYS A 94 -3.52 5.34 -1.96
N LEU A 95 -4.22 4.31 -1.46
CA LEU A 95 -4.19 2.97 -2.06
C LEU A 95 -4.71 2.98 -3.51
N ALA A 96 -5.79 3.71 -3.78
CA ALA A 96 -6.33 3.87 -5.13
C ALA A 96 -5.32 4.56 -6.06
N VAL A 97 -4.68 5.64 -5.61
CA VAL A 97 -3.64 6.34 -6.38
C VAL A 97 -2.45 5.43 -6.65
N GLN A 98 -1.94 4.71 -5.64
CA GLN A 98 -0.85 3.74 -5.82
C GLN A 98 -1.20 2.67 -6.85
N THR A 99 -2.42 2.12 -6.76
CA THR A 99 -2.91 1.11 -7.70
C THR A 99 -3.01 1.66 -9.12
N VAL A 100 -3.69 2.79 -9.29
CA VAL A 100 -3.87 3.40 -10.62
C VAL A 100 -2.54 3.78 -11.25
N VAL A 101 -1.65 4.43 -10.50
CA VAL A 101 -0.35 4.86 -11.03
C VAL A 101 0.54 3.66 -11.37
N SER A 102 0.62 2.66 -10.50
CA SER A 102 1.42 1.46 -10.75
C SER A 102 0.99 0.73 -12.03
N VAL A 103 -0.31 0.52 -12.20
CA VAL A 103 -0.89 -0.11 -13.38
C VAL A 103 -0.66 0.76 -14.62
N ALA A 104 -0.94 2.06 -14.53
CA ALA A 104 -0.76 2.98 -15.65
C ALA A 104 0.69 3.03 -16.14
N THR A 105 1.68 3.11 -15.23
CA THR A 105 3.10 3.14 -15.62
C THR A 105 3.60 1.81 -16.16
N ALA A 106 3.09 0.68 -15.65
CA ALA A 106 3.41 -0.64 -16.19
C ALA A 106 2.84 -0.82 -17.61
N ILE A 107 1.60 -0.38 -17.85
CA ILE A 107 0.96 -0.45 -19.18
C ILE A 107 1.62 0.51 -20.17
N ALA A 108 1.98 1.74 -19.76
CA ALA A 108 2.54 2.76 -20.65
C ALA A 108 3.91 2.37 -21.24
N ARG A 109 4.61 1.41 -20.62
CA ARG A 109 5.90 0.89 -21.07
C ARG A 109 5.87 -0.63 -21.04
N PRO A 110 5.14 -1.27 -21.96
CA PRO A 110 4.98 -2.72 -22.00
C PRO A 110 6.28 -3.39 -22.42
N SER A 111 6.45 -4.66 -22.06
CA SER A 111 7.54 -5.50 -22.54
C SER A 111 7.40 -5.68 -24.05
N THR A 112 8.24 -5.03 -24.86
CA THR A 112 8.23 -5.23 -26.33
C THR A 112 8.93 -6.55 -26.67
N PRO A 113 8.45 -7.31 -27.68
CA PRO A 113 9.22 -8.41 -28.26
C PRO A 113 10.58 -7.88 -28.74
N ALA A 114 11.66 -8.61 -28.44
CA ALA A 114 12.96 -8.28 -29.01
C ALA A 114 12.93 -8.56 -30.52
N ALA A 115 13.67 -7.77 -31.31
CA ALA A 115 13.70 -7.86 -32.77
C ALA A 115 14.21 -9.24 -33.29
N ASP A 116 14.75 -10.07 -32.40
CA ASP A 116 15.24 -11.42 -32.65
C ASP A 116 14.23 -12.54 -32.28
N GLY A 117 13.00 -12.20 -31.91
CA GLY A 117 11.97 -13.18 -31.50
C GLY A 117 12.10 -13.66 -30.06
N GLY A 118 13.02 -13.10 -29.27
CA GLY A 118 13.11 -13.31 -27.83
C GLY A 118 12.12 -12.48 -27.02
N SER A 119 11.76 -12.96 -25.83
CA SER A 119 11.05 -12.15 -24.82
C SER A 119 12.04 -11.20 -24.16
N THR A 120 11.93 -9.89 -24.40
CA THR A 120 12.72 -8.91 -23.64
C THR A 120 12.35 -9.03 -22.16
N ALA A 121 13.36 -8.97 -21.27
CA ALA A 121 13.15 -8.89 -19.82
C ALA A 121 12.05 -7.86 -19.50
N GLY A 122 11.12 -8.22 -18.61
CA GLY A 122 9.94 -7.41 -18.32
C GLY A 122 10.28 -5.95 -17.99
N SER A 123 9.38 -5.02 -18.32
CA SER A 123 9.56 -3.59 -18.06
C SER A 123 9.94 -3.33 -16.60
N THR A 124 10.99 -2.57 -16.36
CA THR A 124 11.41 -2.15 -15.00
C THR A 124 10.33 -1.37 -14.26
N LEU A 125 9.32 -0.85 -14.96
CA LEU A 125 8.17 -0.19 -14.34
C LEU A 125 7.13 -1.17 -13.79
N ALA A 126 7.18 -2.46 -14.17
CA ALA A 126 6.31 -3.49 -13.61
C ALA A 126 6.53 -3.71 -12.10
N PHE A 127 7.73 -3.43 -11.58
CA PHE A 127 8.00 -3.47 -10.14
C PHE A 127 7.11 -2.51 -9.34
N GLY A 128 6.63 -1.43 -9.96
CA GLY A 128 5.70 -0.50 -9.32
C GLY A 128 4.39 -1.15 -8.88
N VAL A 129 3.97 -2.25 -9.52
CA VAL A 129 2.74 -2.99 -9.18
C VAL A 129 2.79 -3.62 -7.78
N LEU A 130 3.96 -3.72 -7.17
CA LEU A 130 4.12 -4.19 -5.79
C LEU A 130 3.81 -3.12 -4.75
N VAL A 131 3.88 -1.83 -5.12
CA VAL A 131 3.75 -0.70 -4.18
C VAL A 131 2.39 -0.62 -3.47
N PRO A 132 1.23 -1.00 -4.05
CA PRO A 132 -0.05 -1.04 -3.32
C PRO A 132 -0.03 -1.88 -2.03
N VAL A 133 0.93 -2.80 -1.87
CA VAL A 133 1.15 -3.52 -0.59
C VAL A 133 1.50 -2.57 0.55
N LEU A 134 2.14 -1.43 0.26
CA LEU A 134 2.36 -0.37 1.25
C LEU A 134 1.04 0.23 1.73
N GLY A 135 0.15 0.61 0.80
CA GLY A 135 -1.17 1.13 1.15
C GLY A 135 -1.96 0.14 2.00
N LEU A 136 -2.02 -1.13 1.59
CA LEU A 136 -2.69 -2.20 2.34
C LEU A 136 -2.03 -2.42 3.72
N GLY A 137 -0.70 -2.51 3.78
CA GLY A 137 0.03 -2.71 5.03
C GLY A 137 -0.19 -1.58 6.03
N LEU A 138 -0.13 -0.32 5.58
CA LEU A 138 -0.41 0.84 6.43
C LEU A 138 -1.88 0.91 6.86
N ASN A 139 -2.84 0.54 5.99
CA ASN A 139 -4.26 0.41 6.37
C ASN A 139 -4.43 -0.58 7.51
N GLY A 140 -3.88 -1.79 7.34
CA GLY A 140 -3.94 -2.85 8.34
C GLY A 140 -3.27 -2.46 9.65
N LEU A 141 -2.10 -1.82 9.59
CA LEU A 141 -1.40 -1.31 10.77
C LEU A 141 -2.22 -0.26 11.52
N TRP A 142 -2.80 0.71 10.81
CA TRP A 142 -3.64 1.73 11.43
C TRP A 142 -4.89 1.12 12.06
N ALA A 143 -5.59 0.24 11.34
CA ALA A 143 -6.79 -0.42 11.84
C ALA A 143 -6.48 -1.31 13.05
N ALA A 144 -5.39 -2.08 13.03
CA ALA A 144 -4.97 -2.91 14.16
C ALA A 144 -4.59 -2.07 15.40
N ALA A 145 -3.97 -0.90 15.21
CA ALA A 145 -3.51 -0.06 16.32
C ALA A 145 -4.60 0.87 16.87
N HIS A 146 -5.53 1.31 16.03
CA HIS A 146 -6.45 2.43 16.35
C HIS A 146 -7.91 2.17 15.97
N GLY A 147 -8.20 1.13 15.19
CA GLY A 147 -9.56 0.77 14.81
C GLY A 147 -10.35 0.19 15.97
N GLY A 148 -11.64 0.55 16.04
CA GLY A 148 -12.62 -0.13 16.88
C GLY A 148 -13.21 -1.34 16.15
N PHE A 149 -13.31 -2.47 16.85
CA PHE A 149 -13.90 -3.71 16.34
C PHE A 149 -14.98 -4.18 17.30
N GLN A 150 -15.88 -5.03 16.80
CA GLN A 150 -16.93 -5.60 17.64
C GLN A 150 -16.32 -6.62 18.62
N PRO A 151 -16.83 -6.74 19.85
CA PRO A 151 -16.42 -7.80 20.75
C PRO A 151 -16.70 -9.17 20.11
N ARG A 152 -15.79 -10.11 20.33
CA ARG A 152 -15.94 -11.49 19.86
C ARG A 152 -17.19 -12.12 20.48
N ARG A 153 -18.07 -12.69 19.66
CA ARG A 153 -19.23 -13.45 20.14
C ARG A 153 -18.71 -14.74 20.78
N THR A 154 -18.84 -14.84 22.09
CA THR A 154 -18.72 -16.12 22.79
C THR A 154 -20.04 -16.87 22.62
N SER A 155 -20.01 -18.05 21.99
CA SER A 155 -21.17 -18.95 22.03
C SER A 155 -21.42 -19.33 23.49
N ILE A 156 -22.54 -18.89 24.04
CA ILE A 156 -23.16 -19.56 25.18
C ILE A 156 -24.32 -20.34 24.57
N GLY A 157 -24.13 -21.65 24.42
CA GLY A 157 -25.03 -22.59 23.75
C GLY A 157 -24.26 -23.59 22.92
#